data_AF-A0A0K8VKJ3-F1
#
_entry.id   AF-A0A0K8VKJ3-F1
#
_cell.length_a   1.000
_cell.length_b   1.000
_cell.length_c   1.000
_cell.angle_alpha   90.00
_cell.angle_beta   90.00
_cell.angle_gamma   90.00
#
_symmetry.space_group_name_H-M   'P 1'
#
loop_
_entity.id
_entity.type
_entity.pdbx_description
1 polymer ?
#
loop_
_entity_poly.entity_id
_entity_poly.type
_entity_poly.pdbx_seq_one_letter_code
_entity_poly.pdbx_strand_id
1 'polypeptide(L)'
;MEKSTAKVTSEDIADGEDKYRLFASMAFMIVVIIVGVPMWWKTTEVYRVSLPSADIMSLSDKPIEIATKIAIYTFEKSRGELLVKELTEAYAHNELWRPQFVQIVPFEKALQTKTPAALENILLKVEEIKAGDFVFIEWPKLQEEVLLTSERSALIRSDTSSTRIKQVINTLILQTHRMQQILNANHREAIKSEAPQTEYDVVVSILNPRPDIMNAKWNVRMAVETYIAPFLKEVSQISNYTLTTQWKYQLPFEADLKQVRDASNLGRHYALGEADLPHIITSIEKNLGVGITAKPAINLVVYITPCDIAPVHIYNRQNKQATRQKVDSFISPKWGGIIIANPPAEACY
;
A
#
# COMPACT_ATOMS: atom_id res chain seq x y z
N MET A 1 -95.41 25.84 -43.77
CA MET A 1 -94.03 26.25 -44.11
C MET A 1 -93.10 25.55 -43.14
N GLU A 2 -92.44 24.55 -43.69
CA GLU A 2 -91.54 23.59 -43.07
C GLU A 2 -90.16 24.25 -42.89
N LYS A 3 -89.57 24.19 -41.69
CA LYS A 3 -88.15 24.50 -41.50
C LYS A 3 -87.42 23.16 -41.36
N SER A 4 -86.62 22.87 -42.39
CA SER A 4 -85.74 21.71 -42.51
C SER A 4 -84.72 21.68 -41.38
N THR A 5 -84.75 20.62 -40.56
CA THR A 5 -83.68 20.23 -39.65
C THR A 5 -82.60 19.48 -40.42
N ALA A 6 -81.41 20.07 -40.53
CA ALA A 6 -80.22 19.42 -41.10
C ALA A 6 -79.80 18.22 -40.25
N LYS A 7 -79.67 17.06 -40.88
CA LYS A 7 -79.24 15.80 -40.28
C LYS A 7 -77.70 15.74 -40.34
N VAL A 8 -77.04 15.87 -39.19
CA VAL A 8 -75.58 15.74 -39.08
C VAL A 8 -75.21 14.26 -39.27
N THR A 9 -74.33 13.99 -40.22
CA THR A 9 -73.87 12.65 -40.62
C THR A 9 -72.75 12.15 -39.70
N SER A 10 -72.69 10.83 -39.45
CA SER A 10 -71.73 10.20 -38.53
C SER A 10 -70.26 10.32 -38.98
N GLU A 11 -70.00 10.50 -40.27
CA GLU A 11 -68.66 10.74 -40.82
C GLU A 11 -68.11 12.13 -40.43
N ASP A 12 -68.96 13.16 -40.36
CA ASP A 12 -68.53 14.52 -39.98
C ASP A 12 -68.15 14.63 -38.50
N ILE A 13 -68.74 13.77 -37.65
CA ILE A 13 -68.42 13.68 -36.22
C ILE A 13 -67.10 12.93 -36.01
N ALA A 14 -66.85 11.85 -36.77
CA ALA A 14 -65.61 11.06 -36.69
C ALA A 14 -64.38 11.83 -37.18
N ASP A 15 -64.47 12.58 -38.29
CA ASP A 15 -63.37 13.41 -38.80
C ASP A 15 -63.06 14.61 -37.86
N GLY A 16 -64.07 15.10 -37.14
CA GLY A 16 -63.90 16.08 -36.07
C GLY A 16 -63.11 15.51 -34.88
N GLU A 17 -63.50 14.33 -34.38
CA GLU A 17 -62.81 13.68 -33.25
C GLU A 17 -61.34 13.39 -33.53
N ASP A 18 -60.99 12.92 -34.73
CA ASP A 18 -59.60 12.65 -35.10
C ASP A 18 -58.75 13.92 -35.20
N LYS A 19 -59.33 15.03 -35.66
CA LYS A 19 -58.67 16.35 -35.62
C LYS A 19 -58.40 16.80 -34.18
N TYR A 20 -59.39 16.68 -33.27
CA TYR A 20 -59.18 17.05 -31.87
C TYR A 20 -58.16 16.15 -31.16
N ARG A 21 -58.12 14.85 -31.49
CA ARG A 21 -57.09 13.91 -30.99
C ARG A 21 -55.70 14.27 -31.49
N LEU A 22 -55.57 14.69 -32.74
CA LEU A 22 -54.30 15.17 -33.31
C LEU A 22 -53.82 16.45 -32.60
N PHE A 23 -54.72 17.43 -32.42
CA PHE A 23 -54.40 18.67 -31.72
C PHE A 23 -54.05 18.44 -30.24
N ALA A 24 -54.78 17.56 -29.54
CA ALA A 24 -54.50 17.20 -28.17
C ALA A 24 -53.14 16.50 -28.03
N SER A 25 -52.80 15.60 -28.95
CA SER A 25 -51.50 14.91 -28.97
C SER A 25 -50.34 15.89 -29.25
N MET A 26 -50.54 16.84 -30.15
CA MET A 26 -49.55 17.88 -30.45
C MET A 26 -49.36 18.84 -29.27
N ALA A 27 -50.45 19.27 -28.62
CA ALA A 27 -50.39 20.11 -27.43
C ALA A 27 -49.66 19.39 -26.26
N PHE A 28 -49.95 18.11 -26.05
CA PHE A 28 -49.25 17.29 -25.05
C PHE A 28 -47.76 17.18 -25.36
N MET A 29 -47.39 16.92 -26.62
CA MET A 29 -45.99 16.83 -27.04
C MET A 29 -45.24 18.16 -26.84
N ILE A 30 -45.90 19.29 -27.14
CA ILE A 30 -45.36 20.63 -26.90
C ILE A 30 -45.11 20.87 -25.41
N VAL A 31 -46.05 20.51 -24.54
CA VAL A 31 -45.88 20.65 -23.08
C VAL A 31 -44.73 19.78 -22.56
N VAL A 32 -44.63 18.54 -23.04
CA VAL A 32 -43.52 17.64 -22.65
C VAL A 32 -42.17 18.20 -23.10
N ILE A 33 -42.07 18.79 -24.29
CA ILE A 33 -40.82 19.37 -24.78
C ILE A 33 -40.47 20.68 -24.07
N ILE A 34 -41.44 21.59 -23.89
CA ILE A 34 -41.20 22.91 -23.30
C ILE A 34 -41.01 22.85 -21.78
N VAL A 35 -41.74 21.97 -21.09
CA VAL A 35 -41.71 21.87 -19.62
C VAL A 35 -41.00 20.60 -19.17
N GLY A 36 -41.37 19.45 -19.74
CA GLY A 36 -40.84 18.16 -19.33
C GLY A 36 -39.33 18.04 -19.53
N VAL A 37 -38.82 18.40 -20.71
CA VAL A 37 -37.37 18.30 -21.01
C VAL A 37 -36.53 19.22 -20.13
N PRO A 38 -36.83 20.54 -19.98
CA PRO A 38 -36.04 21.40 -19.10
C PRO A 38 -36.15 21.02 -17.62
N MET A 39 -37.33 20.59 -17.16
CA MET A 39 -37.53 20.14 -15.77
C MET A 39 -36.76 18.85 -15.51
N TRP A 40 -36.81 17.88 -16.42
CA TRP A 40 -36.02 16.65 -16.33
C TRP A 40 -34.53 16.95 -16.33
N TRP A 41 -34.05 17.82 -17.23
CA TRP A 41 -32.65 18.23 -17.26
C TRP A 41 -32.22 18.88 -15.95
N LYS A 42 -33.05 19.78 -15.39
CA LYS A 42 -32.73 20.48 -14.14
C LYS A 42 -32.77 19.59 -12.91
N THR A 43 -33.66 18.59 -12.88
CA THR A 43 -33.81 17.66 -11.75
C THR A 43 -32.82 16.49 -11.80
N THR A 44 -32.32 16.15 -12.99
CA THR A 44 -31.29 15.11 -13.20
C THR A 44 -29.87 15.66 -13.31
N GLU A 45 -29.71 17.00 -13.31
CA GLU A 45 -28.40 17.65 -13.30
C GLU A 45 -27.66 17.25 -12.01
N VAL A 46 -26.72 16.32 -12.14
CA VAL A 46 -25.84 15.94 -11.04
C VAL A 46 -25.00 17.16 -10.68
N TYR A 47 -25.13 17.66 -9.46
CA TYR A 47 -24.28 18.74 -8.95
C TYR A 47 -22.81 18.32 -9.07
N ARG A 48 -22.07 19.00 -9.94
CA ARG A 48 -20.63 18.83 -10.10
C ARG A 48 -19.96 20.13 -9.69
N VAL A 49 -19.18 20.07 -8.62
CA VAL A 49 -18.23 21.15 -8.32
C VAL A 49 -17.24 21.19 -9.49
N SER A 50 -17.05 22.36 -10.08
CA SER A 50 -16.00 22.56 -11.07
C SER A 50 -14.66 22.20 -10.45
N LEU A 51 -14.01 21.16 -10.96
CA LEU A 51 -12.68 20.79 -10.52
C LEU A 51 -11.71 21.92 -10.93
N PRO A 52 -10.89 22.47 -10.01
CA PRO A 52 -9.90 23.48 -10.35
C PRO A 52 -8.72 22.85 -11.10
N SER A 53 -8.95 22.43 -12.34
CA SER A 53 -7.98 21.70 -13.16
C SER A 53 -6.69 22.49 -13.39
N ALA A 54 -6.80 23.81 -13.56
CA ALA A 54 -5.64 24.69 -13.72
C ALA A 54 -4.73 24.66 -12.48
N ASP A 55 -5.31 24.72 -11.28
CA ASP A 55 -4.54 24.65 -10.03
C ASP A 55 -3.89 23.28 -9.88
N ILE A 56 -4.61 22.20 -10.16
CA ILE A 56 -4.07 20.82 -10.10
C ILE A 56 -2.91 20.63 -11.09
N MET A 57 -3.04 21.14 -12.32
CA MET A 57 -1.96 21.07 -13.31
C MET A 57 -0.75 21.88 -12.86
N SER A 58 -0.97 23.06 -12.25
CA SER A 58 0.12 23.88 -11.71
C SER A 58 0.89 23.22 -10.55
N LEU A 59 0.29 22.23 -9.87
CA LEU A 59 0.97 21.47 -8.81
C LEU A 59 2.05 20.54 -9.39
N SER A 60 1.91 20.09 -10.64
CA SER A 60 2.92 19.24 -11.28
C SER A 60 4.25 19.98 -11.51
N ASP A 61 4.20 21.31 -11.61
CA ASP A 61 5.36 22.15 -11.88
C ASP A 61 6.04 22.67 -10.61
N LYS A 62 5.43 22.46 -9.43
CA LYS A 62 5.97 22.90 -8.15
C LYS A 62 6.91 21.83 -7.59
N PRO A 63 8.19 22.15 -7.32
CA PRO A 63 9.07 21.22 -6.64
C PRO A 63 8.53 20.92 -5.24
N ILE A 64 8.50 19.64 -4.87
CA ILE A 64 8.14 19.23 -3.51
C ILE A 64 9.33 19.54 -2.62
N GLU A 65 9.22 20.58 -1.80
CA GLU A 65 10.27 20.94 -0.84
C GLU A 65 9.80 20.59 0.58
N ILE A 66 10.55 19.71 1.25
CA ILE A 66 10.32 19.38 2.66
C ILE A 66 11.28 20.19 3.51
N ALA A 67 10.72 21.17 4.22
CA ALA A 67 11.45 21.99 5.18
C ALA A 67 11.24 21.46 6.60
N THR A 68 12.35 21.25 7.32
CA THR A 68 12.38 20.91 8.75
C THR A 68 13.37 21.84 9.43
N LYS A 69 13.05 22.33 10.63
CA LYS A 69 13.99 23.13 11.41
C LYS A 69 14.90 22.19 12.19
N ILE A 70 16.20 22.29 11.96
CA ILE A 70 17.23 21.56 12.71
C ILE A 70 18.03 22.56 13.52
N ALA A 71 17.81 22.59 14.84
CA ALA A 71 18.55 23.47 15.72
C ALA A 71 19.86 22.81 16.20
N ILE A 72 20.92 23.59 16.36
CA ILE A 72 22.23 23.10 16.81
C ILE A 72 22.69 23.96 17.97
N TYR A 73 22.81 23.33 19.14
CA TYR A 73 23.42 23.92 20.32
C TYR A 73 24.87 23.46 20.46
N THR A 74 25.78 24.43 20.55
CA THR A 74 27.18 24.22 20.87
C THR A 74 27.55 25.07 22.07
N PHE A 75 28.57 24.68 22.84
CA PHE A 75 29.06 25.50 23.95
C PHE A 75 29.82 26.74 23.45
N GLU A 76 30.50 26.60 22.31
CA GLU A 76 31.20 27.69 21.66
C GLU A 76 30.39 28.23 20.47
N LYS A 77 30.24 29.56 20.40
CA LYS A 77 29.43 30.21 19.35
C LYS A 77 30.02 30.00 17.95
N SER A 78 31.34 30.12 17.81
CA SER A 78 32.08 29.95 16.56
C SER A 78 31.84 28.57 15.92
N ARG A 79 31.84 27.51 16.73
CA ARG A 79 31.58 26.13 16.30
C ARG A 79 30.17 25.96 15.76
N GLY A 80 29.17 26.51 16.44
CA GLY A 80 27.78 26.44 15.99
C GLY A 80 27.56 27.18 14.67
N GLU A 81 28.16 28.37 14.51
CA GLU A 81 28.12 29.13 13.26
C GLU A 81 28.77 28.34 12.10
N LEU A 82 29.91 27.69 12.35
CA LEU A 82 30.59 26.84 11.37
C LEU A 82 29.74 25.63 10.96
N LEU A 83 29.19 24.88 11.92
CA LEU A 83 28.35 23.70 11.65
C LEU A 83 27.10 24.06 10.87
N VAL A 84 26.42 25.16 11.24
CA VAL A 84 25.25 25.65 10.51
C VAL A 84 25.61 26.01 9.07
N LYS A 85 26.73 26.69 8.85
CA LYS A 85 27.19 27.05 7.50
C LYS A 85 27.50 25.80 6.66
N GLU A 86 28.32 24.89 7.18
CA GLU A 86 28.72 23.67 6.46
C GLU A 86 27.52 22.78 6.13
N LEU A 87 26.58 22.60 7.07
CA LEU A 87 25.37 21.83 6.84
C LEU A 87 24.45 22.51 5.83
N THR A 88 24.27 23.83 5.90
CA THR A 88 23.46 24.56 4.93
C THR A 88 24.01 24.41 3.51
N GLU A 89 25.33 24.56 3.34
CA GLU A 89 26.02 24.35 2.05
C GLU A 89 25.87 22.89 1.57
N ALA A 90 25.95 21.92 2.48
CA ALA A 90 25.84 20.50 2.16
C ALA A 90 24.46 20.06 1.67
N TYR A 91 23.40 20.84 1.93
CA TYR A 91 22.02 20.61 1.45
C TYR A 91 21.59 21.57 0.32
N ALA A 92 22.43 22.51 -0.10
CA ALA A 92 22.08 23.52 -1.11
C ALA A 92 21.67 22.92 -2.47
N HIS A 93 22.21 21.75 -2.84
CA HIS A 93 21.95 21.07 -4.11
C HIS A 93 20.90 19.95 -4.00
N ASN A 94 20.19 19.84 -2.88
CA ASN A 94 19.19 18.79 -2.68
C ASN A 94 17.82 19.26 -3.18
N GLU A 95 17.17 18.46 -4.03
CA GLU A 95 15.90 18.82 -4.67
C GLU A 95 14.70 18.64 -3.74
N LEU A 96 14.75 17.65 -2.84
CA LEU A 96 13.59 17.27 -2.01
C LEU A 96 13.68 17.83 -0.57
N TRP A 97 14.88 17.77 0.02
CA TRP A 97 15.09 18.10 1.43
C TRP A 97 15.82 19.42 1.58
N ARG A 98 15.15 20.40 2.20
CA ARG A 98 15.74 21.70 2.52
C ARG A 98 15.63 21.99 4.02
N PRO A 99 16.41 21.28 4.86
CA PRO A 99 16.45 21.55 6.29
C PRO A 99 16.96 22.96 6.55
N GLN A 100 16.30 23.66 7.47
CA GLN A 100 16.70 24.99 7.96
C GLN A 100 17.54 24.82 9.21
N PHE A 101 18.84 25.03 9.10
CA PHE A 101 19.76 24.93 10.23
C PHE A 101 19.77 26.23 11.03
N VAL A 102 19.52 26.13 12.34
CA VAL A 102 19.47 27.28 13.24
C VAL A 102 20.42 27.05 14.41
N GLN A 103 21.25 28.04 14.74
CA GLN A 103 22.09 27.98 15.91
C GLN A 103 21.31 28.39 17.16
N ILE A 104 21.38 27.57 18.21
CA ILE A 104 20.97 27.98 19.56
C ILE A 104 22.18 28.61 20.25
N VAL A 105 22.09 29.91 20.54
CA VAL A 105 23.20 30.65 21.16
C VAL A 105 23.38 30.20 22.62
N PRO A 106 24.62 29.96 23.09
CA PRO A 106 24.88 29.66 24.50
C PRO A 106 24.33 30.73 25.45
N PHE A 107 23.63 30.31 26.51
CA PHE A 107 23.12 31.19 27.56
C PHE A 107 23.43 30.63 28.96
N GLU A 108 23.46 31.50 29.97
CA GLU A 108 23.95 31.18 31.32
C GLU A 108 23.35 29.91 31.93
N LYS A 109 22.02 29.74 31.86
CA LYS A 109 21.33 28.57 32.40
C LYS A 109 21.79 27.26 31.75
N ALA A 110 22.07 27.26 30.44
CA ALA A 110 22.55 26.07 29.73
C ALA A 110 23.99 25.73 30.14
N LEU A 111 24.85 26.74 30.27
CA LEU A 111 26.27 26.59 30.66
C LEU A 111 26.44 26.03 32.08
N GLN A 112 25.49 26.29 32.98
CA GLN A 112 25.53 25.84 34.39
C GLN A 112 24.98 24.42 34.59
N THR A 113 24.46 23.77 33.55
CA THR A 113 23.90 22.41 33.66
C THR A 113 24.99 21.36 33.89
N LYS A 114 24.74 20.44 34.81
CA LYS A 114 25.69 19.36 35.17
C LYS A 114 25.39 18.03 34.49
N THR A 115 24.18 17.86 33.94
CA THR A 115 23.73 16.62 33.30
C THR A 115 23.21 16.91 31.89
N PRO A 116 23.43 15.98 30.94
CA PRO A 116 22.96 16.15 29.57
C PRO A 116 21.42 16.18 29.49
N ALA A 117 20.73 15.38 30.29
CA ALA A 117 19.26 15.36 30.33
C ALA A 117 18.64 16.69 30.83
N ALA A 118 19.31 17.38 31.77
CA ALA A 118 18.85 18.70 32.22
C ALA A 118 19.07 19.77 31.13
N LEU A 119 20.20 19.71 30.43
CA LEU A 119 20.50 20.59 29.30
C LEU A 119 19.46 20.40 28.17
N GLU A 120 19.20 19.15 27.81
CA GLU A 120 18.20 18.77 26.82
C GLU A 120 16.82 19.36 27.15
N ASN A 121 16.28 19.10 28.35
CA ASN A 121 14.97 19.61 28.76
C ASN A 121 14.86 21.15 28.68
N ILE A 122 15.93 21.87 29.03
CA ILE A 122 15.95 23.34 28.93
C ILE A 122 15.93 23.77 27.46
N LEU A 123 16.77 23.18 26.60
CA LEU A 123 16.87 23.55 25.19
C LEU A 123 15.58 23.24 24.43
N LEU A 124 14.95 22.09 24.72
CA LEU A 124 13.69 21.70 24.09
C LEU A 124 12.55 22.71 24.41
N LYS A 125 12.59 23.34 25.59
CA LYS A 125 11.63 24.37 26.00
C LYS A 125 11.92 25.74 25.39
N VAL A 126 13.19 26.11 25.25
CA VAL A 126 13.59 27.43 24.74
C VAL A 126 13.26 27.57 23.25
N GLU A 127 13.42 26.52 22.46
CA GLU A 127 13.18 26.54 21.01
C GLU A 127 11.75 26.21 20.58
N GLU A 128 10.86 25.87 21.53
CA GLU A 128 9.47 25.44 21.26
C GLU A 128 9.36 24.44 20.09
N ILE A 129 10.10 23.32 20.19
CA ILE A 129 10.25 22.35 19.10
C ILE A 129 8.89 21.73 18.74
N LYS A 130 8.46 21.93 17.49
CA LYS A 130 7.21 21.38 16.98
C LYS A 130 7.41 19.98 16.41
N ALA A 131 6.31 19.31 16.09
CA ALA A 131 6.38 18.05 15.37
C ALA A 131 7.04 18.26 14.00
N GLY A 132 8.16 17.57 13.76
CA GLY A 132 8.94 17.68 12.54
C GLY A 132 10.28 18.40 12.72
N ASP A 133 10.47 19.11 13.82
CA ASP A 133 11.74 19.78 14.16
C ASP A 133 12.67 18.84 14.94
N PHE A 134 13.97 19.12 14.91
CA PHE A 134 14.97 18.29 15.59
C PHE A 134 16.12 19.12 16.16
N VAL A 135 16.76 18.69 17.26
CA VAL A 135 17.84 19.45 17.90
C VAL A 135 19.09 18.62 18.16
N PHE A 136 20.24 19.09 17.68
CA PHE A 136 21.54 18.57 18.07
C PHE A 136 22.13 19.38 19.23
N ILE A 137 22.60 18.69 20.26
CA ILE A 137 23.08 19.31 21.51
C ILE A 137 24.49 18.82 21.79
N GLU A 138 25.45 19.73 21.84
CA GLU A 138 26.82 19.39 22.21
C GLU A 138 26.92 18.94 23.67
N TRP A 139 27.64 17.86 23.93
CA TRP A 139 28.04 17.41 25.26
C TRP A 139 29.49 16.91 25.26
N PRO A 140 30.45 17.67 25.84
CA PRO A 140 31.89 17.35 25.77
C PRO A 140 32.26 16.00 26.37
N LYS A 141 31.53 15.53 27.39
CA LYS A 141 31.82 14.26 28.09
C LYS A 141 31.07 13.07 27.49
N LEU A 142 30.56 13.19 26.28
CA LEU A 142 29.89 12.10 25.59
C LEU A 142 30.92 11.04 25.17
N GLN A 143 30.66 9.77 25.48
CA GLN A 143 31.54 8.67 25.06
C GLN A 143 31.39 8.38 23.57
N GLU A 144 30.13 8.33 23.13
CA GLU A 144 29.75 8.14 21.73
C GLU A 144 29.92 9.44 20.94
N GLU A 145 30.03 9.33 19.62
CA GLU A 145 30.15 10.51 18.74
C GLU A 145 28.80 11.22 18.57
N VAL A 146 27.70 10.45 18.44
CA VAL A 146 26.32 10.94 18.39
C VAL A 146 25.44 9.93 19.12
N LEU A 147 24.65 10.40 20.09
CA LEU A 147 23.69 9.61 20.85
C LEU A 147 22.28 10.16 20.61
N LEU A 148 21.41 9.35 19.99
CA LEU A 148 20.00 9.67 19.81
C LEU A 148 19.25 9.51 21.14
N THR A 149 18.43 10.49 21.49
CA THR A 149 17.60 10.41 22.70
C THR A 149 16.17 10.00 22.33
N SER A 150 15.34 9.74 23.34
CA SER A 150 13.91 9.46 23.15
C SER A 150 13.10 10.71 22.78
N GLU A 151 13.69 11.89 22.96
CA GLU A 151 13.10 13.17 22.58
C GLU A 151 13.50 13.53 21.15
N ARG A 152 12.98 14.64 20.60
CA ARG A 152 13.35 15.12 19.25
C ARG A 152 14.75 15.76 19.22
N SER A 153 15.73 15.06 19.79
CA SER A 153 17.09 15.54 19.98
C SER A 153 18.13 14.44 19.89
N ALA A 154 19.37 14.86 19.66
CA ALA A 154 20.56 14.01 19.73
C ALA A 154 21.70 14.75 20.41
N LEU A 155 22.42 14.06 21.28
CA LEU A 155 23.65 14.56 21.89
C LEU A 155 24.82 14.31 20.92
N ILE A 156 25.67 15.30 20.73
CA ILE A 156 26.88 15.21 19.89
C ILE A 156 28.12 15.51 20.71
N ARG A 157 29.23 14.87 20.37
CA ARG A 157 30.52 15.14 21.01
C ARG A 157 31.14 16.42 20.45
N SER A 158 32.05 17.04 21.22
CA SER A 158 32.71 18.30 20.83
C SER A 158 33.66 18.18 19.63
N ASP A 159 33.98 16.98 19.16
CA ASP A 159 34.80 16.70 17.97
C ASP A 159 33.96 16.26 16.76
N THR A 160 32.65 16.07 16.91
CA THR A 160 31.77 15.60 15.83
C THR A 160 31.80 16.57 14.64
N SER A 161 32.01 16.04 13.44
CA SER A 161 32.03 16.82 12.20
C SER A 161 30.63 17.05 11.62
N SER A 162 30.49 18.07 10.77
CA SER A 162 29.27 18.29 9.99
C SER A 162 28.93 17.12 9.07
N THR A 163 29.93 16.40 8.55
CA THR A 163 29.74 15.21 7.71
C THR A 163 29.05 14.08 8.48
N ARG A 164 29.43 13.86 9.75
CA ARG A 164 28.79 12.86 10.60
C ARG A 164 27.36 13.26 10.95
N ILE A 165 27.14 14.53 11.32
CA ILE A 165 25.81 15.07 11.60
C ILE A 165 24.90 14.89 10.37
N LYS A 166 25.38 15.23 9.17
CA LYS A 166 24.68 15.01 7.90
C LYS A 166 24.33 13.54 7.69
N GLN A 167 25.24 12.62 7.99
CA GLN A 167 24.98 11.19 7.87
C GLN A 167 23.84 10.75 8.80
N VAL A 168 23.86 11.19 10.06
CA VAL A 168 22.79 10.91 11.02
C VAL A 168 21.46 11.49 10.56
N ILE A 169 21.45 12.74 10.10
CA ILE A 169 20.26 13.38 9.55
C ILE A 169 19.69 12.56 8.38
N ASN A 170 20.52 12.16 7.42
CA ASN A 170 20.04 11.45 6.24
C ASN A 170 19.57 10.01 6.54
N THR A 171 20.29 9.29 7.40
CA THR A 171 20.02 7.88 7.66
C THR A 171 18.90 7.68 8.67
N LEU A 172 18.90 8.45 9.76
CA LEU A 172 18.06 8.19 10.93
C LEU A 172 16.89 9.16 11.06
N ILE A 173 17.08 10.45 10.73
CA ILE A 173 16.05 11.49 10.90
C ILE A 173 15.17 11.61 9.65
N LEU A 174 15.75 11.96 8.50
CA LEU A 174 15.05 12.16 7.23
C LEU A 174 14.83 10.86 6.44
N GLN A 175 15.60 9.81 6.76
CA GLN A 175 15.54 8.50 6.10
C GLN A 175 15.56 8.61 4.56
N THR A 176 16.48 9.42 4.02
CA THR A 176 16.48 9.81 2.59
C THR A 176 16.52 8.63 1.63
N HIS A 177 17.17 7.53 2.03
CA HIS A 177 17.20 6.27 1.27
C HIS A 177 15.80 5.68 1.01
N ARG A 178 14.87 5.79 1.96
CA ARG A 178 13.48 5.31 1.79
C ARG A 178 12.72 6.15 0.79
N MET A 179 12.88 7.48 0.85
CA MET A 179 12.27 8.38 -0.12
C MET A 179 12.81 8.14 -1.52
N GLN A 180 14.11 7.91 -1.67
CA GLN A 180 14.71 7.54 -2.95
C GLN A 180 14.13 6.22 -3.49
N GLN A 181 13.93 5.21 -2.63
CA GLN A 181 13.26 3.96 -3.04
C GLN A 181 11.82 4.19 -3.52
N ILE A 182 11.08 5.11 -2.91
CA ILE A 182 9.70 5.46 -3.32
C ILE A 182 9.70 6.23 -4.65
N LEU A 183 10.63 7.16 -4.83
CA LEU A 183 10.74 8.00 -6.03
C LEU A 183 11.33 7.27 -7.23
N ASN A 184 12.09 6.20 -7.00
CA ASN A 184 12.66 5.39 -8.08
C ASN A 184 11.54 4.70 -8.88
N ALA A 185 11.37 5.12 -10.14
CA ALA A 185 10.35 4.61 -11.06
C ALA A 185 10.46 3.11 -11.36
N ASN A 186 11.62 2.50 -11.09
CA ASN A 186 11.84 1.06 -11.21
C ASN A 186 11.17 0.29 -10.06
N HIS A 187 9.86 0.06 -10.21
CA HIS A 187 8.99 -0.70 -9.29
C HIS A 187 9.46 -2.14 -8.98
N ARG A 188 10.50 -2.64 -9.68
CA ARG A 188 11.07 -3.98 -9.46
C ARG A 188 11.93 -4.09 -8.20
N GLU A 189 12.50 -2.98 -7.73
CA GLU A 189 13.37 -2.97 -6.54
C GLU A 189 12.78 -2.19 -5.36
N ALA A 190 11.66 -1.49 -5.59
CA ALA A 190 10.89 -0.87 -4.51
C ALA A 190 10.10 -1.95 -3.76
N ILE A 191 10.80 -2.82 -3.04
CA ILE A 191 10.19 -3.55 -1.93
C ILE A 191 9.73 -2.47 -0.96
N LYS A 192 8.44 -2.13 -1.00
CA LYS A 192 7.81 -1.21 -0.04
C LYS A 192 7.92 -1.85 1.34
N SER A 193 9.03 -1.59 2.03
CA SER A 193 9.26 -2.02 3.40
C SER A 193 8.50 -1.07 4.31
N GLU A 194 7.36 -1.50 4.80
CA GLU A 194 6.70 -0.82 5.91
C GLU A 194 7.43 -1.13 7.22
N ALA A 195 7.28 -0.23 8.20
CA ALA A 195 7.78 -0.51 9.54
C ALA A 195 7.08 -1.76 10.10
N PRO A 196 7.82 -2.65 10.79
CA PRO A 196 7.23 -3.82 11.42
C PRO A 196 6.16 -3.39 12.43
N GLN A 197 5.03 -4.08 12.40
CA GLN A 197 3.92 -3.87 13.34
C GLN A 197 4.21 -4.59 14.66
N THR A 198 3.59 -4.15 15.75
CA THR A 198 3.78 -4.77 17.06
C THR A 198 3.19 -6.18 17.15
N GLU A 199 2.16 -6.48 16.35
CA GLU A 199 1.48 -7.77 16.34
C GLU A 199 1.19 -8.23 14.90
N TYR A 200 1.25 -9.54 14.67
CA TYR A 200 0.97 -10.19 13.39
C TYR A 200 0.17 -11.48 13.59
N ASP A 201 -0.74 -11.77 12.65
CA ASP A 201 -1.42 -13.06 12.57
C ASP A 201 -0.85 -13.87 11.39
N VAL A 202 -0.17 -14.98 11.69
CA VAL A 202 0.38 -15.91 10.69
C VAL A 202 -0.63 -17.01 10.44
N VAL A 203 -1.16 -17.08 9.22
CA VAL A 203 -2.23 -18.01 8.84
C VAL A 203 -1.72 -19.00 7.82
N VAL A 204 -1.62 -20.27 8.22
CA VAL A 204 -1.22 -21.37 7.33
C VAL A 204 -2.46 -22.03 6.74
N SER A 205 -2.68 -21.88 5.44
CA SER A 205 -3.90 -22.32 4.75
C SER A 205 -3.62 -23.39 3.72
N ILE A 206 -4.33 -24.51 3.80
CA ILE A 206 -4.20 -25.62 2.85
C ILE A 206 -5.45 -25.63 1.99
N LEU A 207 -5.27 -25.49 0.68
CA LEU A 207 -6.36 -25.46 -0.28
C LEU A 207 -6.42 -26.80 -1.00
N ASN A 208 -7.54 -27.51 -0.86
CA ASN A 208 -7.86 -28.70 -1.63
C ASN A 208 -9.12 -28.42 -2.50
N PRO A 209 -8.96 -28.11 -3.79
CA PRO A 209 -10.07 -27.77 -4.67
C PRO A 209 -11.11 -28.87 -4.83
N ARG A 210 -10.67 -30.13 -4.87
CA ARG A 210 -11.48 -31.30 -5.23
C ARG A 210 -11.40 -32.38 -4.15
N PRO A 211 -11.99 -32.15 -2.96
CA PRO A 211 -11.99 -33.15 -1.88
C PRO A 211 -12.83 -34.40 -2.23
N ASP A 212 -13.67 -34.32 -3.26
CA ASP A 212 -14.48 -35.41 -3.79
C ASP A 212 -13.64 -36.48 -4.50
N ILE A 213 -12.53 -36.09 -5.12
CA ILE A 213 -11.64 -36.98 -5.88
C ILE A 213 -10.29 -37.14 -5.19
N MET A 214 -9.80 -36.10 -4.52
CA MET A 214 -8.43 -36.05 -4.00
C MET A 214 -8.37 -36.39 -2.51
N ASN A 215 -7.57 -37.39 -2.17
CA ASN A 215 -7.32 -37.81 -0.78
C ASN A 215 -6.03 -37.21 -0.22
N ALA A 216 -5.98 -35.87 -0.13
CA ALA A 216 -4.84 -35.18 0.44
C ALA A 216 -4.86 -35.21 1.98
N LYS A 217 -3.90 -35.92 2.59
CA LYS A 217 -3.71 -35.96 4.05
C LYS A 217 -2.41 -35.29 4.43
N TRP A 218 -2.49 -34.24 5.25
CA TRP A 218 -1.30 -33.58 5.80
C TRP A 218 -1.53 -33.16 7.25
N ASN A 219 -0.60 -33.52 8.14
CA ASN A 219 -0.63 -33.05 9.54
C ASN A 219 0.01 -31.66 9.62
N VAL A 220 -0.79 -30.65 9.26
CA VAL A 220 -0.40 -29.24 9.25
C VAL A 220 0.06 -28.79 10.63
N ARG A 221 -0.66 -29.16 11.69
CA ARG A 221 -0.35 -28.77 13.07
C ARG A 221 1.06 -29.16 13.45
N MET A 222 1.42 -30.42 13.22
CA MET A 222 2.77 -30.92 13.52
C MET A 222 3.84 -30.19 12.71
N ALA A 223 3.63 -29.97 11.42
CA ALA A 223 4.59 -29.25 10.58
C ALA A 223 4.80 -27.80 11.05
N VAL A 224 3.71 -27.12 11.39
CA VAL A 224 3.72 -25.73 11.84
C VAL A 224 4.39 -25.59 13.21
N GLU A 225 4.10 -26.49 14.15
CA GLU A 225 4.75 -26.53 15.48
C GLU A 225 6.24 -26.89 15.40
N THR A 226 6.63 -27.71 14.42
CA THR A 226 8.03 -28.16 14.26
C THR A 226 8.89 -27.12 13.53
N TYR A 227 8.37 -26.47 12.50
CA TYR A 227 9.18 -25.64 11.60
C TYR A 227 8.90 -24.14 11.72
N ILE A 228 7.64 -23.74 11.90
CA ILE A 228 7.26 -22.31 11.88
C ILE A 228 7.30 -21.72 13.30
N ALA A 229 6.77 -22.44 14.29
CA ALA A 229 6.70 -21.94 15.66
C ALA A 229 8.06 -21.60 16.28
N PRO A 230 9.15 -22.40 16.11
CA PRO A 230 10.47 -22.04 16.64
C PRO A 230 11.02 -20.77 16.02
N PHE A 231 10.85 -20.61 14.70
CA PHE A 231 11.27 -19.42 13.98
C PHE A 231 10.53 -18.17 14.49
N LEU A 232 9.20 -18.23 14.63
CA LEU A 232 8.40 -17.12 15.16
C LEU A 232 8.77 -16.78 16.61
N LYS A 233 9.23 -17.76 17.39
CA LYS A 233 9.71 -17.55 18.75
C LYS A 233 11.03 -16.77 18.78
N GLU A 234 11.94 -17.02 17.85
CA GLU A 234 13.21 -16.28 17.76
C GLU A 234 12.98 -14.81 17.37
N VAL A 235 12.08 -14.55 16.42
CA VAL A 235 11.75 -13.18 15.98
C VAL A 235 10.76 -12.45 16.90
N SER A 236 10.28 -13.10 17.96
CA SER A 236 9.31 -12.53 18.91
C SER A 236 9.82 -11.30 19.68
N GLN A 237 11.13 -11.03 19.63
CA GLN A 237 11.72 -9.80 20.19
C GLN A 237 11.26 -8.53 19.47
N ILE A 238 10.84 -8.64 18.20
CA ILE A 238 10.46 -7.51 17.36
C ILE A 238 8.94 -7.32 17.34
N SER A 239 8.19 -8.42 17.25
CA SER A 239 6.73 -8.42 17.14
C SER A 239 6.10 -9.66 17.78
N ASN A 240 4.86 -9.56 18.23
CA ASN A 240 4.09 -10.71 18.72
C ASN A 240 3.39 -11.43 17.56
N TYR A 241 3.47 -12.76 17.51
CA TYR A 241 2.90 -13.56 16.42
C TYR A 241 1.82 -14.51 16.93
N THR A 242 0.63 -14.47 16.33
CA THR A 242 -0.41 -15.49 16.53
C THR A 242 -0.35 -16.48 15.38
N LEU A 243 -0.21 -17.78 15.66
CA LEU A 243 -0.12 -18.82 14.64
C LEU A 243 -1.43 -19.59 14.53
N THR A 244 -2.01 -19.59 13.34
CA THR A 244 -3.28 -20.28 13.04
C THR A 244 -3.14 -21.16 11.80
N THR A 245 -3.91 -22.25 11.76
CA THR A 245 -3.89 -23.21 10.65
C THR A 245 -5.31 -23.49 10.18
N GLN A 246 -5.54 -23.57 8.87
CA GLN A 246 -6.85 -23.86 8.31
C GLN A 246 -6.80 -24.73 7.06
N TRP A 247 -7.86 -25.50 6.84
CA TRP A 247 -8.14 -26.19 5.58
C TRP A 247 -9.30 -25.49 4.88
N LYS A 248 -9.16 -25.31 3.56
CA LYS A 248 -10.21 -24.77 2.70
C LYS A 248 -10.41 -25.70 1.53
N TYR A 249 -11.67 -25.87 1.17
CA TYR A 249 -12.11 -26.79 0.13
C TYR A 249 -12.95 -26.06 -0.91
N GLN A 250 -13.12 -26.67 -2.08
CA GLN A 250 -13.98 -26.15 -3.15
C GLN A 250 -13.57 -24.76 -3.67
N LEU A 251 -12.27 -24.49 -3.67
CA LEU A 251 -11.70 -23.29 -4.29
C LEU A 251 -11.09 -23.69 -5.62
N PRO A 252 -11.67 -23.29 -6.77
CA PRO A 252 -11.16 -23.68 -8.08
C PRO A 252 -9.80 -23.03 -8.35
N PHE A 253 -8.93 -23.75 -9.06
CA PHE A 253 -7.64 -23.24 -9.51
C PHE A 253 -7.87 -22.31 -10.70
N GLU A 254 -8.05 -21.02 -10.43
CA GLU A 254 -8.29 -19.98 -11.44
C GLU A 254 -6.96 -19.40 -11.95
N ALA A 255 -6.44 -19.96 -13.05
CA ALA A 255 -5.33 -19.38 -13.79
C ALA A 255 -5.37 -19.83 -15.26
N ASP A 256 -4.80 -19.01 -16.16
CA ASP A 256 -4.56 -19.44 -17.54
C ASP A 256 -3.33 -20.36 -17.59
N LEU A 257 -3.54 -21.60 -18.00
CA LEU A 257 -2.52 -22.65 -17.99
C LEU A 257 -2.22 -23.11 -19.41
N LYS A 258 -0.94 -23.13 -19.76
CA LYS A 258 -0.47 -23.63 -21.07
C LYS A 258 0.04 -25.05 -20.92
N GLN A 259 -0.59 -25.99 -21.61
CA GLN A 259 -0.11 -27.37 -21.62
C GLN A 259 1.19 -27.48 -22.43
N VAL A 260 2.22 -28.05 -21.80
CA VAL A 260 3.54 -28.29 -22.40
C VAL A 260 3.81 -29.79 -22.38
N ARG A 261 4.34 -30.32 -23.49
CA ARG A 261 4.76 -31.72 -23.57
C ARG A 261 6.12 -31.89 -22.92
N ASP A 262 6.27 -32.93 -22.11
CA ASP A 262 7.53 -33.24 -21.44
C ASP A 262 7.83 -34.75 -21.45
N ALA A 263 9.00 -35.10 -20.92
CA ALA A 263 9.44 -36.49 -20.77
C ALA A 263 9.00 -37.11 -19.42
N SER A 264 8.06 -36.48 -18.70
CA SER A 264 7.56 -37.02 -17.44
C SER A 264 6.70 -38.26 -17.68
N ASN A 265 6.39 -39.00 -16.61
CA ASN A 265 5.51 -40.19 -16.70
C ASN A 265 4.12 -39.86 -17.28
N LEU A 266 3.66 -38.62 -17.13
CA LEU A 266 2.38 -38.14 -17.66
C LEU A 266 2.50 -37.59 -19.10
N GLY A 267 3.73 -37.41 -19.60
CA GLY A 267 4.04 -36.84 -20.92
C GLY A 267 3.61 -35.38 -21.10
N ARG A 268 3.15 -34.74 -20.02
CA ARG A 268 2.63 -33.38 -20.00
C ARG A 268 2.81 -32.74 -18.63
N HIS A 269 2.99 -31.42 -18.64
CA HIS A 269 2.77 -30.55 -17.49
C HIS A 269 2.07 -29.26 -17.95
N TYR A 270 1.63 -28.47 -16.97
CA TYR A 270 0.98 -27.19 -17.20
C TYR A 270 1.90 -26.06 -16.76
N ALA A 271 2.13 -25.12 -17.68
CA ALA A 271 2.91 -23.93 -17.43
C ALA A 271 2.01 -22.79 -16.96
N LEU A 272 2.31 -22.27 -15.77
CA LEU A 272 1.68 -21.09 -15.18
C LEU A 272 2.57 -19.87 -15.39
N GLY A 273 2.06 -18.85 -16.06
CA GLY A 273 2.81 -17.63 -16.31
C GLY A 273 2.98 -16.75 -15.06
N GLU A 274 4.11 -16.06 -14.96
CA GLU A 274 4.34 -15.04 -13.91
C GLU A 274 3.24 -13.95 -13.89
N ALA A 275 2.66 -13.64 -15.05
CA ALA A 275 1.58 -12.67 -15.17
C ALA A 275 0.27 -13.13 -14.49
N ASP A 276 0.09 -14.44 -14.33
CA ASP A 276 -1.15 -15.04 -13.82
C ASP A 276 -1.10 -15.27 -12.30
N LEU A 277 0.08 -15.18 -11.67
CA LEU A 277 0.26 -15.36 -10.23
C LEU A 277 -0.63 -14.44 -9.36
N PRO A 278 -0.82 -13.14 -9.69
CA PRO A 278 -1.72 -12.28 -8.93
C PRO A 278 -3.19 -12.68 -9.01
N HIS A 279 -3.61 -13.33 -10.10
CA HIS A 279 -4.99 -13.81 -10.26
C HIS A 279 -5.31 -14.95 -9.30
N ILE A 280 -4.33 -15.81 -9.02
CA ILE A 280 -4.46 -16.87 -8.01
C ILE A 280 -4.68 -16.27 -6.61
N ILE A 281 -3.97 -15.19 -6.25
CA ILE A 281 -4.19 -14.51 -4.96
C ILE A 281 -5.61 -13.95 -4.89
N THR A 282 -6.02 -13.25 -5.95
CA THR A 282 -7.32 -12.58 -5.99
C THR A 282 -8.50 -13.55 -5.84
N SER A 283 -8.38 -14.77 -6.40
CA SER A 283 -9.43 -15.78 -6.33
C SER A 283 -9.55 -16.41 -4.93
N ILE A 284 -8.42 -16.62 -4.25
CA ILE A 284 -8.41 -17.22 -2.91
C ILE A 284 -8.68 -16.21 -1.79
N GLU A 285 -8.29 -14.95 -1.95
CA GLU A 285 -8.35 -13.92 -0.91
C GLU A 285 -9.76 -13.73 -0.35
N LYS A 286 -10.79 -13.78 -1.21
CA LYS A 286 -12.19 -13.67 -0.81
C LYS A 286 -12.64 -14.78 0.15
N ASN A 287 -11.97 -15.93 0.12
CA ASN A 287 -12.35 -17.15 0.84
C ASN A 287 -11.40 -17.49 1.99
N LEU A 288 -10.21 -16.90 1.98
CA LEU A 288 -9.27 -16.89 3.09
C LEU A 288 -9.79 -15.91 4.13
N GLY A 289 -10.80 -16.35 4.89
CA GLY A 289 -11.38 -15.57 5.97
C GLY A 289 -10.32 -15.21 6.99
N VAL A 290 -9.79 -13.99 6.89
CA VAL A 290 -9.08 -13.37 8.00
C VAL A 290 -10.18 -12.97 8.97
N GLY A 291 -10.10 -13.44 10.22
CA GLY A 291 -11.03 -12.98 11.26
C GLY A 291 -11.05 -11.45 11.28
N ILE A 292 -12.15 -10.85 11.72
CA ILE A 292 -12.26 -9.41 11.98
C ILE A 292 -11.24 -9.01 13.06
N THR A 293 -9.99 -8.85 12.66
CA THR A 293 -8.83 -8.52 13.48
C THR A 293 -8.15 -7.32 12.86
N ALA A 294 -7.74 -6.36 13.68
CA ALA A 294 -6.97 -5.21 13.24
C ALA A 294 -5.49 -5.56 12.98
N LYS A 295 -5.08 -6.80 13.27
CA LYS A 295 -3.71 -7.27 13.12
C LYS A 295 -3.41 -7.59 11.66
N PRO A 296 -2.25 -7.16 11.11
CA PRO A 296 -1.82 -7.56 9.79
C PRO A 296 -1.64 -9.08 9.71
N ALA A 297 -2.18 -9.68 8.65
CA ALA A 297 -2.09 -11.12 8.42
C ALA A 297 -0.99 -11.48 7.42
N ILE A 298 -0.18 -12.48 7.76
CA ILE A 298 0.79 -13.12 6.86
C ILE A 298 0.21 -14.45 6.41
N ASN A 299 -0.19 -14.52 5.14
CA ASN A 299 -0.80 -15.72 4.57
C ASN A 299 0.26 -16.67 4.03
N LEU A 300 0.33 -17.88 4.58
CA LEU A 300 1.17 -18.96 4.07
C LEU A 300 0.26 -20.02 3.48
N VAL A 301 0.15 -20.05 2.15
CA VAL A 301 -0.83 -20.90 1.47
C VAL A 301 -0.14 -22.04 0.74
N VAL A 302 -0.64 -23.25 0.97
CA VAL A 302 -0.31 -24.43 0.18
C VAL A 302 -1.50 -24.76 -0.70
N TYR A 303 -1.36 -24.47 -1.99
CA TYR A 303 -2.38 -24.70 -2.99
C TYR A 303 -2.13 -26.06 -3.65
N ILE A 304 -2.96 -27.05 -3.34
CA ILE A 304 -2.88 -28.37 -3.97
C ILE A 304 -3.50 -28.31 -5.36
N THR A 305 -2.75 -28.69 -6.40
CA THR A 305 -3.25 -28.66 -7.77
C THR A 305 -4.24 -29.80 -8.02
N PRO A 306 -5.39 -29.53 -8.65
CA PRO A 306 -6.31 -30.58 -9.11
C PRO A 306 -5.62 -31.61 -10.01
N CYS A 307 -5.97 -32.88 -9.86
CA CYS A 307 -5.32 -33.99 -10.58
C CYS A 307 -5.48 -33.94 -12.12
N ASP A 308 -6.51 -33.27 -12.63
CA ASP A 308 -6.74 -33.05 -14.06
C ASP A 308 -5.72 -32.07 -14.69
N ILE A 309 -5.22 -31.12 -13.90
CA ILE A 309 -4.26 -30.09 -14.32
C ILE A 309 -2.87 -30.24 -13.68
N ALA A 310 -2.62 -31.32 -12.94
CA ALA A 310 -1.31 -31.62 -12.36
C ALA A 310 -0.39 -32.33 -13.38
N PRO A 311 0.94 -32.08 -13.35
CA PRO A 311 1.64 -31.10 -12.51
C PRO A 311 1.65 -29.69 -13.13
N VAL A 312 1.60 -28.67 -12.27
CA VAL A 312 1.74 -27.25 -12.64
C VAL A 312 3.12 -26.73 -12.24
N HIS A 313 3.78 -26.00 -13.14
CA HIS A 313 5.09 -25.38 -12.92
C HIS A 313 5.07 -23.88 -13.26
N ILE A 314 5.81 -23.07 -12.50
CA ILE A 314 5.87 -21.62 -12.71
C ILE A 314 6.88 -21.28 -13.80
N TYR A 315 6.47 -20.45 -14.76
CA TYR A 315 7.28 -19.98 -15.87
C TYR A 315 7.54 -18.48 -15.75
N ASN A 316 8.79 -18.09 -15.97
CA ASN A 316 9.17 -16.69 -16.02
C ASN A 316 8.72 -16.04 -17.35
N ARG A 317 8.85 -14.71 -17.44
CA ARG A 317 8.53 -13.96 -18.68
C ARG A 317 9.33 -14.37 -19.92
N GLN A 318 10.43 -15.11 -19.75
CA GLN A 318 11.25 -15.64 -20.84
C GLN A 318 10.79 -17.06 -21.26
N ASN A 319 9.61 -17.51 -20.79
CA ASN A 319 9.07 -18.85 -21.02
C ASN A 319 10.01 -19.98 -20.59
N LYS A 320 10.82 -19.75 -19.57
CA LYS A 320 11.62 -20.77 -18.91
C LYS A 320 11.00 -21.10 -17.56
N GLN A 321 11.06 -22.36 -17.16
CA GLN A 321 10.70 -22.76 -15.82
C GLN A 321 11.50 -21.93 -14.81
N ALA A 322 10.80 -21.18 -13.97
CA ALA A 322 11.40 -20.28 -12.99
C ALA A 322 12.04 -21.07 -11.84
N THR A 323 11.46 -22.22 -11.53
CA THR A 323 11.79 -23.03 -10.37
C THR A 323 12.96 -23.97 -10.67
N ARG A 324 14.04 -23.86 -9.89
CA ARG A 324 15.23 -24.77 -9.96
C ARG A 324 15.19 -25.89 -8.92
N GLN A 325 14.43 -25.70 -7.85
CA GLN A 325 14.20 -26.67 -6.78
C GLN A 325 12.81 -27.27 -6.98
N LYS A 326 12.53 -28.48 -6.50
CA LYS A 326 11.27 -29.22 -6.79
C LYS A 326 9.99 -28.57 -6.21
N VAL A 327 10.02 -27.30 -5.80
CA VAL A 327 8.94 -26.60 -5.10
C VAL A 327 8.58 -25.33 -5.85
N ASP A 328 7.47 -25.37 -6.58
CA ASP A 328 6.91 -24.20 -7.24
C ASP A 328 6.26 -23.27 -6.20
N SER A 329 6.83 -22.09 -6.01
CA SER A 329 6.33 -21.11 -5.04
C SER A 329 6.62 -19.68 -5.45
N PHE A 330 5.83 -18.75 -4.92
CA PHE A 330 6.04 -17.31 -5.10
C PHE A 330 5.59 -16.54 -3.86
N ILE A 331 6.10 -15.32 -3.73
CA ILE A 331 5.81 -14.42 -2.61
C ILE A 331 5.15 -13.17 -3.15
N SER A 332 4.09 -12.73 -2.48
CA SER A 332 3.45 -11.44 -2.71
C SER A 332 3.75 -10.52 -1.52
N PRO A 333 4.47 -9.40 -1.72
CA PRO A 333 4.79 -8.47 -0.66
C PRO A 333 3.54 -8.04 0.12
N LYS A 334 3.66 -7.96 1.46
CA LYS A 334 2.59 -7.66 2.43
C LYS A 334 1.47 -8.70 2.57
N TRP A 335 1.27 -9.57 1.59
CA TRP A 335 0.23 -10.58 1.64
C TRP A 335 0.74 -11.92 2.19
N GLY A 336 1.94 -12.36 1.76
CA GLY A 336 2.55 -13.61 2.20
C GLY A 336 3.06 -14.47 1.03
N GLY A 337 3.03 -15.79 1.18
CA GLY A 337 3.60 -16.74 0.22
C GLY A 337 2.63 -17.83 -0.19
N ILE A 338 2.72 -18.25 -1.45
CA ILE A 338 1.95 -19.37 -2.01
C ILE A 338 2.91 -20.44 -2.51
N ILE A 339 2.65 -21.68 -2.12
CA ILE A 339 3.30 -22.88 -2.63
C ILE A 339 2.28 -23.64 -3.47
N ILE A 340 2.65 -23.98 -4.69
CA ILE A 340 1.87 -24.84 -5.59
C ILE A 340 2.36 -26.27 -5.35
N ALA A 341 1.51 -27.08 -4.74
CA ALA A 341 1.82 -28.46 -4.39
C ALA A 341 1.18 -29.41 -5.41
N ASN A 342 2.03 -30.07 -6.21
CA ASN A 342 1.58 -31.09 -7.13
C ASN A 342 1.35 -32.42 -6.38
N PRO A 343 0.14 -32.99 -6.41
CA PRO A 343 -0.17 -34.22 -5.69
C PRO A 343 0.60 -35.42 -6.28
N PRO A 344 1.04 -36.38 -5.45
CA PRO A 344 1.55 -37.65 -5.95
C PRO A 344 0.42 -38.46 -6.60
N ALA A 345 0.76 -39.41 -7.49
CA ALA A 345 -0.22 -40.24 -8.19
C ALA A 345 -1.19 -40.95 -7.22
N GLU A 346 -0.72 -41.39 -6.06
CA GLU A 346 -1.52 -42.04 -5.02
C GLU A 346 -2.63 -41.15 -4.41
N ALA A 347 -2.47 -39.83 -4.45
CA ALA A 347 -3.47 -38.90 -3.92
C ALA A 347 -4.60 -38.59 -4.92
N CYS A 348 -4.44 -39.02 -6.18
CA CYS A 348 -5.34 -38.74 -7.30
C CYS A 348 -6.28 -39.90 -7.66
N TYR A 349 -6.18 -41.05 -6.97
CA TYR A 349 -6.96 -42.26 -7.26
C TYR A 349 -7.47 -42.95 -6.00
#